data_AF-A0AAW2AP12-F1
#
_entry.id   AF-A0AAW2AP12-F1
#
_cell.length_a   1.000
_cell.length_b   1.000
_cell.length_c   1.000
_cell.angle_alpha   90.00
_cell.angle_beta   90.00
_cell.angle_gamma   90.00
#
_symmetry.space_group_name_H-M   'P 1'
#
loop_
_entity.id
_entity.type
_entity.pdbx_description
1 polymer ?
#
loop_
_entity_poly.entity_id
_entity_poly.type
_entity_poly.pdbx_seq_one_letter_code
_entity_poly.pdbx_strand_id
1 'polypeptide(L)'
;MAADWKKKCDSQWQLGAHGVLMPDSVDWKSVYEKKPFGRNLLQNPSPYGINHSVPPPEPHRSEIPPPPDQPPQFEPNGNFSGWKTSTEVLPYDTSGIPPGVVVCQLPQHRWFSLEQHVDLKAEGLWDQLLDEFQPEIVIEDWYEESQLDKSIYQLDVKLLGADAKTVIKQHAYNPEEDLDNYSHTWKKVSHVFSNYGPGVRYIHFLHRLKNQFMVEFFDTKVTDSSIIIKTSK
;
A
#
# COMPACT_ATOMS: atom_id res chain seq x y z
N MET A 1 -21.36 -18.66 -27.57
CA MET A 1 -20.05 -17.96 -27.43
C MET A 1 -20.10 -16.92 -26.32
N ALA A 2 -20.68 -15.72 -26.50
CA ALA A 2 -20.74 -14.69 -25.44
C ALA A 2 -21.63 -15.07 -24.24
N ALA A 3 -22.79 -15.67 -24.50
CA ALA A 3 -23.71 -16.15 -23.45
C ALA A 3 -23.09 -17.24 -22.55
N ASP A 4 -22.12 -18.00 -23.06
CA ASP A 4 -21.45 -19.07 -22.31
C ASP A 4 -20.45 -18.48 -21.30
N TRP A 5 -19.74 -17.41 -21.66
CA TRP A 5 -18.83 -16.71 -20.76
C TRP A 5 -19.56 -15.98 -19.64
N LYS A 6 -20.70 -15.36 -19.95
CA LYS A 6 -21.59 -14.74 -18.96
C LYS A 6 -22.01 -15.75 -17.89
N LYS A 7 -22.48 -16.94 -18.29
CA LYS A 7 -22.81 -18.04 -17.36
C LYS A 7 -21.61 -18.53 -16.53
N LYS A 8 -20.42 -18.59 -17.13
CA LYS A 8 -19.19 -18.97 -16.41
C LYS A 8 -18.81 -17.94 -15.34
N CYS A 9 -18.87 -16.64 -15.68
CA CYS A 9 -18.60 -15.56 -14.72
C CYS A 9 -19.59 -15.60 -13.56
N ASP A 10 -20.88 -15.76 -13.86
CA ASP A 10 -21.93 -15.86 -12.85
C ASP A 10 -21.75 -17.08 -11.94
N SER A 11 -21.43 -18.25 -12.51
CA SER A 11 -21.14 -19.46 -11.71
C SER A 11 -19.92 -19.30 -10.80
N GLN A 12 -18.87 -18.63 -11.28
CA GLN A 12 -17.63 -18.46 -10.52
C GLN A 12 -17.75 -17.42 -9.40
N TRP A 13 -18.48 -16.32 -9.64
CA TRP A 13 -18.52 -15.15 -8.75
C TRP A 13 -19.89 -14.83 -8.18
N GLN A 14 -20.90 -15.63 -8.52
CA GLN A 14 -22.28 -15.50 -8.04
C GLN A 14 -22.87 -14.09 -8.27
N LEU A 15 -22.50 -13.48 -9.41
CA LEU A 15 -22.78 -12.07 -9.72
C LEU A 15 -24.29 -11.77 -9.66
N GLY A 16 -25.11 -12.59 -10.31
CA GLY A 16 -26.56 -12.46 -10.31
C GLY A 16 -27.17 -12.67 -8.93
N ALA A 17 -26.65 -13.61 -8.14
CA ALA A 17 -27.11 -13.84 -6.76
C ALA A 17 -26.80 -12.65 -5.84
N HIS A 18 -25.71 -11.93 -6.11
CA HIS A 18 -25.35 -10.69 -5.42
C HIS A 18 -26.05 -9.45 -5.99
N GLY A 19 -26.84 -9.57 -7.07
CA GLY A 19 -27.55 -8.44 -7.69
C GLY A 19 -26.69 -7.59 -8.63
N VAL A 20 -25.55 -8.12 -9.09
CA VAL A 20 -24.69 -7.45 -10.07
C VAL A 20 -25.31 -7.55 -11.47
N LEU A 21 -25.49 -6.41 -12.12
CA LEU A 21 -25.97 -6.35 -13.49
C LEU A 21 -24.90 -6.82 -14.47
N MET A 22 -25.31 -7.67 -15.42
CA MET A 22 -24.44 -8.23 -16.43
C MET A 22 -24.86 -7.80 -17.83
N PRO A 23 -24.50 -6.59 -18.30
CA PRO A 23 -24.92 -6.09 -19.61
C PRO A 23 -24.27 -6.88 -20.77
N ASP A 24 -24.95 -6.95 -21.91
CA ASP A 24 -24.46 -7.66 -23.10
C ASP A 24 -23.37 -6.87 -23.86
N SER A 25 -23.17 -5.59 -23.51
CA SER A 25 -22.11 -4.73 -24.06
C SER A 25 -20.71 -5.04 -23.50
N VAL A 26 -20.61 -5.81 -22.42
CA VAL A 26 -19.33 -6.17 -21.77
C VAL A 26 -18.74 -7.42 -22.40
N ASP A 27 -17.44 -7.42 -22.67
CA ASP A 27 -16.71 -8.61 -23.10
C ASP A 27 -16.45 -9.54 -21.92
N TRP A 28 -17.43 -10.42 -21.65
CA TRP A 28 -17.38 -11.40 -20.57
C TRP A 28 -16.22 -12.40 -20.70
N LYS A 29 -15.67 -12.62 -21.90
CA LYS A 29 -14.49 -13.47 -22.06
C LYS A 29 -13.28 -12.79 -21.43
N SER A 30 -13.07 -11.51 -21.74
CA SER A 30 -11.98 -10.72 -21.16
C SER A 30 -12.10 -10.59 -19.64
N VAL A 31 -13.30 -10.31 -19.12
CA VAL A 31 -13.56 -10.29 -17.66
C VAL A 31 -13.20 -11.63 -17.02
N TYR A 32 -13.60 -12.75 -17.64
CA TYR A 32 -13.30 -14.08 -17.13
C TYR A 32 -11.79 -14.37 -17.07
N GLU A 33 -11.05 -13.98 -18.11
CA GLU A 33 -9.59 -14.15 -18.18
C GLU A 33 -8.86 -13.29 -17.15
N LYS A 34 -9.33 -12.06 -16.92
CA LYS A 34 -8.76 -11.10 -15.98
C LYS A 34 -9.04 -11.42 -14.51
N LYS A 35 -10.11 -12.18 -14.23
CA LYS A 35 -10.51 -12.59 -12.87
C LYS A 35 -10.45 -11.44 -11.84
N PRO A 36 -11.20 -10.34 -12.04
CA PRO A 36 -11.05 -9.10 -11.25
C PRO A 36 -11.38 -9.25 -9.76
N PHE A 37 -12.14 -10.28 -9.38
CA PHE A 37 -12.66 -10.44 -8.02
C PHE A 37 -11.85 -11.43 -7.19
N GLY A 38 -11.69 -11.13 -5.90
CA GLY A 38 -11.08 -12.03 -4.92
C GLY A 38 -9.57 -12.27 -5.12
N ARG A 39 -8.89 -11.44 -5.92
CA ARG A 39 -7.42 -11.43 -6.07
C ARG A 39 -6.86 -10.06 -5.71
N ASN A 40 -5.56 -10.02 -5.43
CA ASN A 40 -4.85 -8.77 -5.25
C ASN A 40 -4.67 -8.05 -6.60
N LEU A 41 -4.97 -6.75 -6.63
CA LEU A 41 -4.75 -5.87 -7.77
C LEU A 41 -3.39 -5.15 -7.71
N LEU A 42 -2.71 -5.14 -6.56
CA LEU A 42 -1.35 -4.61 -6.44
C LEU A 42 -0.33 -5.62 -6.98
N GLN A 43 0.68 -5.11 -7.69
CA GLN A 43 1.84 -5.89 -8.09
C GLN A 43 2.86 -5.92 -6.95
N ASN A 44 3.55 -7.05 -6.79
CA ASN A 44 4.65 -7.18 -5.84
C ASN A 44 4.29 -6.69 -4.41
N PRO A 45 3.32 -7.33 -3.74
CA PRO A 45 2.79 -6.87 -2.45
C PRO A 45 3.80 -6.94 -1.29
N SER A 46 4.93 -7.64 -1.49
CA SER A 46 5.92 -7.93 -0.46
C SER A 46 7.33 -7.60 -0.98
N PRO A 47 7.66 -6.30 -1.18
CA PRO A 47 8.86 -5.89 -1.91
C PRO A 47 10.18 -6.29 -1.22
N TYR A 48 10.14 -6.54 0.09
CA TYR A 48 11.29 -7.02 0.87
C TYR A 48 11.42 -8.56 0.90
N GLY A 49 10.53 -9.30 0.23
CA GLY A 49 10.56 -10.77 0.19
C GLY A 49 10.17 -11.46 1.51
N ILE A 50 9.58 -10.71 2.44
CA ILE A 50 9.10 -11.17 3.76
C ILE A 50 7.57 -11.13 3.80
N ASN A 51 6.92 -11.82 4.73
CA ASN A 51 5.47 -11.78 4.91
C ASN A 51 5.12 -11.60 6.40
N HIS A 52 3.88 -11.20 6.68
CA HIS A 52 3.42 -10.96 8.05
C HIS A 52 3.22 -12.24 8.88
N SER A 53 3.27 -13.43 8.27
CA SER A 53 3.13 -14.72 8.98
C SER A 53 4.35 -15.08 9.81
N VAL A 54 5.50 -14.44 9.56
CA VAL A 54 6.73 -14.56 10.37
C VAL A 54 7.01 -13.24 11.08
N PRO A 55 7.69 -13.24 12.24
CA PRO A 55 8.07 -11.99 12.91
C PRO A 55 8.88 -11.05 11.98
N PRO A 56 8.81 -9.72 12.19
CA PRO A 56 9.65 -8.78 11.45
C PRO A 56 11.14 -9.14 11.61
N PRO A 57 11.98 -8.89 10.60
CA PRO A 57 13.42 -9.09 10.71
C PRO A 57 14.00 -8.36 11.93
N GLU A 58 15.02 -8.94 12.55
CA GLU A 58 15.72 -8.25 13.63
C GLU A 58 16.35 -6.95 13.09
N PRO A 59 16.21 -5.81 13.80
CA PRO A 59 16.90 -4.58 13.45
C PRO A 59 18.39 -4.85 13.34
N HIS A 60 18.95 -4.59 12.16
CA HIS A 60 20.38 -4.76 11.94
C HIS A 60 21.13 -3.71 12.76
N ARG A 61 21.63 -4.09 13.95
CA ARG A 61 22.50 -3.24 14.77
C ARG A 61 23.91 -3.78 14.65
N SER A 62 24.71 -3.22 13.74
CA SER A 62 26.13 -3.57 13.70
C SER A 62 26.81 -2.94 14.91
N GLU A 63 27.44 -3.74 15.77
CA GLU A 63 28.38 -3.22 16.78
C GLU A 63 29.68 -2.70 16.14
N ILE A 64 29.91 -3.09 14.87
CA ILE A 64 31.09 -2.74 14.08
C ILE A 64 30.66 -1.70 13.03
N PRO A 65 31.30 -0.52 12.98
CA PRO A 65 31.02 0.46 11.94
C PRO A 65 31.20 -0.13 10.53
N PRO A 66 30.42 0.31 9.53
CA PRO A 66 30.61 -0.14 8.16
C PRO A 66 32.04 0.16 7.69
N PRO A 67 32.63 -0.69 6.84
CA PRO A 67 33.98 -0.47 6.32
C PRO A 67 34.10 0.92 5.70
N PRO A 68 35.22 1.64 5.92
CA PRO A 68 35.38 3.01 5.42
C PRO A 68 35.35 3.11 3.89
N ASP A 69 35.62 2.00 3.19
CA ASP A 69 35.58 1.92 1.73
C ASP A 69 34.17 1.62 1.17
N GLN A 70 33.19 1.32 2.03
CA GLN A 70 31.82 1.06 1.61
C GLN A 70 31.03 2.37 1.54
N PRO A 71 30.39 2.71 0.41
CA PRO A 71 29.55 3.90 0.34
C PRO A 71 28.35 3.77 1.30
N PRO A 72 27.96 4.86 1.98
CA PRO A 72 26.82 4.84 2.89
C PRO A 72 25.53 4.51 2.13
N GLN A 73 24.72 3.64 2.73
CA GLN A 73 23.38 3.31 2.24
C GLN A 73 22.41 4.41 2.67
N PHE A 74 21.55 4.85 1.76
CA PHE A 74 20.51 5.84 2.06
C PHE A 74 19.10 5.38 1.67
N GLU A 75 18.99 4.26 0.97
CA GLU A 75 17.72 3.74 0.49
C GLU A 75 17.52 2.29 0.95
N PRO A 76 16.28 1.83 1.14
CA PRO A 76 16.00 0.45 1.54
C PRO A 76 16.45 -0.57 0.49
N ASN A 77 16.84 -1.75 0.97
CA ASN A 77 17.16 -2.89 0.11
C ASN A 77 15.91 -3.74 -0.10
N GLY A 78 15.38 -3.75 -1.31
CA GLY A 78 14.21 -4.55 -1.67
C GLY A 78 14.05 -4.66 -3.18
N ASN A 79 13.24 -5.61 -3.63
CA ASN A 79 12.77 -5.64 -5.01
C ASN A 79 11.50 -4.77 -5.09
N PHE A 80 11.63 -3.54 -5.58
CA PHE A 80 10.50 -2.62 -5.74
C PHE A 80 9.88 -2.65 -7.15
N SER A 81 10.09 -3.73 -7.91
CA SER A 81 9.48 -3.87 -9.24
C SER A 81 7.96 -3.73 -9.15
N GLY A 82 7.36 -2.92 -10.04
CA GLY A 82 5.93 -2.61 -10.03
C GLY A 82 5.55 -1.41 -9.15
N TRP A 83 6.43 -0.96 -8.26
CA TRP A 83 6.24 0.25 -7.46
C TRP A 83 6.95 1.44 -8.07
N LYS A 84 6.32 2.61 -7.98
CA LYS A 84 7.05 3.87 -8.12
C LYS A 84 7.49 4.32 -6.73
N THR A 85 8.80 4.47 -6.56
CA THR A 85 9.40 4.84 -5.28
C THR A 85 9.86 6.29 -5.29
N SER A 86 9.86 6.93 -4.13
CA SER A 86 10.44 8.26 -3.94
C SER A 86 10.88 8.47 -2.51
N THR A 87 11.93 9.26 -2.32
CA THR A 87 12.46 9.55 -0.98
C THR A 87 12.48 11.04 -0.69
N GLU A 88 11.95 11.43 0.47
CA GLU A 88 11.97 12.80 0.99
C GLU A 88 12.89 12.85 2.22
N VAL A 89 13.91 13.69 2.19
CA VAL A 89 14.79 13.94 3.34
C VAL A 89 14.11 14.93 4.27
N LEU A 90 13.96 14.57 5.55
CA LEU A 90 13.40 15.46 6.55
C LEU A 90 14.49 16.36 7.16
N PRO A 91 14.14 17.59 7.57
CA PRO A 91 15.06 18.42 8.31
C PRO A 91 15.44 17.74 9.63
N TYR A 92 16.64 18.03 10.13
CA TYR A 92 17.04 17.58 11.45
C TYR A 92 16.07 18.09 12.51
N ASP A 93 15.65 17.19 13.39
CA ASP A 93 14.96 17.61 14.61
C ASP A 93 16.00 18.22 15.56
N THR A 94 15.88 19.52 15.76
CA THR A 94 16.70 20.29 16.71
C THR A 94 15.89 20.71 17.93
N SER A 95 14.65 20.21 18.05
CA SER A 95 13.84 20.44 19.24
C SER A 95 14.55 19.86 20.46
N GLY A 96 14.55 20.63 21.56
CA GLY A 96 15.27 20.25 22.78
C GLY A 96 16.78 20.48 22.77
N ILE A 97 17.39 20.95 21.67
CA ILE A 97 18.82 21.30 21.63
C ILE A 97 19.01 22.77 22.09
N PRO A 98 19.76 23.04 23.18
CA PRO A 98 19.98 24.40 23.64
C PRO A 98 20.81 25.25 22.64
N PRO A 99 20.58 26.58 22.56
CA PRO A 99 21.39 27.46 21.72
C PRO A 99 22.88 27.41 22.08
N GLY A 100 23.75 27.32 21.07
CA GLY A 100 25.21 27.36 21.23
C GLY A 100 25.89 26.00 21.48
N VAL A 101 25.13 24.90 21.53
CA VAL A 101 25.69 23.55 21.62
C VAL A 101 26.17 23.08 20.24
N VAL A 102 27.39 22.55 20.18
CA VAL A 102 27.91 21.88 18.97
C VAL A 102 27.31 20.48 18.91
N VAL A 103 26.54 20.21 17.85
CA VAL A 103 25.94 18.90 17.63
C VAL A 103 26.76 18.14 16.60
N CYS A 104 27.46 17.09 17.04
CA CYS A 104 28.38 16.36 16.18
C CYS A 104 27.67 15.32 15.29
N GLN A 105 26.57 14.71 15.75
CA GLN A 105 25.76 13.75 14.98
C GLN A 105 24.29 13.79 15.44
N LEU A 106 23.36 13.89 14.50
CA LEU A 106 21.92 13.71 14.71
C LEU A 106 21.40 12.66 13.73
N PRO A 107 20.40 11.86 14.14
CA PRO A 107 19.67 11.03 13.19
C PRO A 107 18.98 11.92 12.15
N GLN A 108 19.12 11.58 10.88
CA GLN A 108 18.40 12.20 9.77
C GLN A 108 17.29 11.27 9.31
N HIS A 109 16.05 11.66 9.58
CA HIS A 109 14.89 10.90 9.11
C HIS A 109 14.56 11.20 7.65
N ARG A 110 13.91 10.23 7.01
CA ARG A 110 13.48 10.31 5.63
C ARG A 110 12.15 9.58 5.45
N TRP A 111 11.26 10.10 4.63
CA TRP A 111 10.12 9.32 4.14
C TRP A 111 10.53 8.57 2.88
N PHE A 112 10.37 7.26 2.89
CA PHE A 112 10.40 6.43 1.69
C PHE A 112 8.98 6.07 1.29
N SER A 113 8.58 6.42 0.08
CA SER A 113 7.21 6.24 -0.40
C SER A 113 7.18 5.21 -1.50
N LEU A 114 6.18 4.32 -1.49
CA LEU A 114 5.89 3.41 -2.58
C LEU A 114 4.46 3.66 -3.04
N GLU A 115 4.27 3.84 -4.35
CA GLU A 115 2.95 4.06 -4.94
C GLU A 115 2.67 3.16 -6.14
N GLN A 116 1.39 2.81 -6.28
CA GLN A 116 0.82 2.13 -7.45
C GLN A 116 -0.52 2.76 -7.83
N HIS A 117 -0.77 2.80 -9.14
CA HIS A 117 -2.05 3.21 -9.71
C HIS A 117 -2.69 2.00 -10.39
N VAL A 118 -3.89 1.64 -9.95
CA VAL A 118 -4.66 0.52 -10.50
C VAL A 118 -5.74 1.06 -11.42
N ASP A 119 -5.73 0.66 -12.68
CA ASP A 119 -6.83 0.91 -13.64
C ASP A 119 -7.86 -0.21 -13.51
N LEU A 120 -9.00 0.09 -12.89
CA LEU A 120 -10.02 -0.90 -12.59
C LEU A 120 -10.62 -1.51 -13.87
N LYS A 121 -10.70 -0.74 -14.96
CA LYS A 121 -11.21 -1.25 -16.24
C LYS A 121 -10.21 -2.18 -16.91
N ALA A 122 -8.92 -1.85 -16.86
CA ALA A 122 -7.86 -2.72 -17.36
C ALA A 122 -7.75 -4.04 -16.56
N GLU A 123 -8.16 -4.02 -15.28
CA GLU A 123 -8.26 -5.20 -14.43
C GLU A 123 -9.54 -6.03 -14.67
N GLY A 124 -10.45 -5.59 -15.53
CA GLY A 124 -11.65 -6.34 -15.94
C GLY A 124 -12.96 -5.91 -15.27
N LEU A 125 -12.98 -4.78 -14.55
CA LEU A 125 -14.20 -4.19 -13.99
C LEU A 125 -14.86 -3.29 -15.04
N TRP A 126 -16.19 -3.11 -14.96
CA TRP A 126 -16.95 -2.31 -15.94
C TRP A 126 -17.73 -1.18 -15.26
N ASP A 127 -18.16 -0.21 -16.06
CA ASP A 127 -18.73 1.05 -15.58
C ASP A 127 -19.99 0.83 -14.71
N GLN A 128 -20.97 0.05 -15.16
CA GLN A 128 -22.20 -0.21 -14.39
C GLN A 128 -21.93 -0.91 -13.05
N LEU A 129 -20.93 -1.80 -12.98
CA LEU A 129 -20.53 -2.43 -11.72
C LEU A 129 -19.97 -1.39 -10.75
N LEU A 130 -19.08 -0.52 -11.21
CA LEU A 130 -18.43 0.47 -10.36
C LEU A 130 -19.37 1.62 -9.97
N ASP A 131 -20.34 1.95 -10.82
CA ASP A 131 -21.22 3.10 -10.61
C ASP A 131 -22.51 2.73 -9.85
N GLU A 132 -23.14 1.61 -10.20
CA GLU A 132 -24.44 1.21 -9.64
C GLU A 132 -24.30 0.20 -8.52
N PHE A 133 -23.53 -0.88 -8.74
CA PHE A 133 -23.35 -1.91 -7.72
C PHE A 133 -22.40 -1.44 -6.61
N GLN A 134 -21.30 -0.77 -6.98
CA GLN A 134 -20.26 -0.28 -6.07
C GLN A 134 -19.72 -1.40 -5.16
N PRO A 135 -19.02 -2.42 -5.71
CA PRO A 135 -18.49 -3.52 -4.93
C PRO A 135 -17.53 -3.03 -3.84
N GLU A 136 -17.47 -3.70 -2.70
CA GLU A 136 -16.50 -3.36 -1.66
C GLU A 136 -15.07 -3.45 -2.19
N ILE A 137 -14.29 -2.42 -1.91
CA ILE A 137 -12.84 -2.36 -2.20
C ILE A 137 -12.14 -2.51 -0.86
N VAL A 138 -11.55 -3.68 -0.63
CA VAL A 138 -10.84 -4.00 0.60
C VAL A 138 -9.36 -3.68 0.42
N ILE A 139 -8.85 -2.87 1.33
CA ILE A 139 -7.45 -2.49 1.45
C ILE A 139 -6.90 -3.19 2.69
N GLU A 140 -5.78 -3.89 2.53
CA GLU A 140 -5.00 -4.37 3.65
C GLU A 140 -3.52 -4.03 3.45
N ASP A 141 -2.82 -3.78 4.54
CA ASP A 141 -1.38 -3.56 4.52
C ASP A 141 -0.80 -3.97 5.88
N TRP A 142 0.49 -4.27 5.92
CA TRP A 142 1.21 -4.58 7.14
C TRP A 142 2.51 -3.81 7.19
N TYR A 143 2.76 -3.10 8.28
CA TYR A 143 4.02 -2.42 8.52
C TYR A 143 4.68 -2.91 9.80
N GLU A 144 6.01 -2.83 9.83
CA GLU A 144 6.85 -3.15 10.97
C GLU A 144 6.77 -2.04 12.01
N GLU A 145 6.61 -2.41 13.28
CA GLU A 145 6.91 -1.48 14.37
C GLU A 145 8.41 -1.38 14.57
N SER A 146 9.03 -0.25 14.20
CA SER A 146 10.50 -0.11 14.12
C SER A 146 11.13 0.78 15.20
N GLN A 147 10.32 1.48 16.02
CA GLN A 147 10.74 2.53 16.97
C GLN A 147 11.62 3.67 16.41
N LEU A 148 11.73 3.82 15.08
CA LEU A 148 12.57 4.88 14.51
C LEU A 148 12.04 6.27 14.82
N ASP A 149 10.74 6.39 15.07
CA ASP A 149 10.03 7.62 15.39
C ASP A 149 8.65 7.27 15.97
N LYS A 150 7.93 8.24 16.52
CA LYS A 150 6.52 8.04 16.85
C LYS A 150 5.62 7.96 15.62
N SER A 151 6.04 8.44 14.45
CA SER A 151 5.26 8.41 13.21
C SER A 151 6.10 7.76 12.12
N ILE A 152 6.04 6.42 12.07
CA ILE A 152 6.85 5.60 11.15
C ILE A 152 6.11 5.16 9.89
N TYR A 153 4.78 5.27 9.87
CA TYR A 153 3.95 4.77 8.77
C TYR A 153 2.86 5.78 8.40
N GLN A 154 2.61 5.90 7.10
CA GLN A 154 1.49 6.65 6.53
C GLN A 154 0.87 5.85 5.39
N LEU A 155 -0.45 5.79 5.33
CA LEU A 155 -1.20 5.24 4.21
C LEU A 155 -2.14 6.31 3.66
N ASP A 156 -2.18 6.45 2.35
CA ASP A 156 -3.10 7.30 1.61
C ASP A 156 -3.63 6.54 0.41
N VAL A 157 -4.90 6.13 0.46
CA VAL A 157 -5.58 5.44 -0.64
C VAL A 157 -6.70 6.33 -1.17
N LYS A 158 -6.68 6.58 -2.48
CA LYS A 158 -7.68 7.40 -3.17
C LYS A 158 -8.39 6.60 -4.25
N LEU A 159 -9.71 6.68 -4.24
CA LEU A 159 -10.56 6.29 -5.35
C LEU A 159 -10.71 7.49 -6.28
N LEU A 160 -10.29 7.33 -7.53
CA LEU A 160 -10.17 8.42 -8.49
C LEU A 160 -11.13 8.25 -9.67
N GLY A 161 -11.58 9.39 -10.21
CA GLY A 161 -12.42 9.47 -11.40
C GLY A 161 -11.69 9.08 -12.69
N ALA A 162 -12.41 9.13 -13.82
CA ALA A 162 -11.89 8.76 -15.14
C ALA A 162 -10.69 9.60 -15.63
N ASP A 163 -10.46 10.78 -15.05
CA ASP A 163 -9.30 11.64 -15.33
C ASP A 163 -8.03 11.24 -14.55
N ALA A 164 -8.12 10.19 -13.72
CA ALA A 164 -7.08 9.72 -12.80
C ALA A 164 -6.56 10.80 -11.83
N LYS A 165 -7.36 11.84 -11.55
CA LYS A 165 -6.97 12.98 -10.71
C LYS A 165 -8.06 13.39 -9.73
N THR A 166 -9.32 13.41 -10.18
CA THR A 166 -10.45 13.80 -9.35
C THR A 166 -10.66 12.76 -8.25
N VAL A 167 -10.51 13.17 -6.99
CA VAL A 167 -10.70 12.30 -5.82
C VAL A 167 -12.18 12.16 -5.51
N ILE A 168 -12.70 10.93 -5.61
CA ILE A 168 -14.08 10.60 -5.27
C ILE A 168 -14.19 10.21 -3.80
N LYS A 169 -13.24 9.39 -3.33
CA LYS A 169 -13.13 8.98 -1.93
C LYS A 169 -11.66 8.82 -1.55
N GLN A 170 -11.34 9.11 -0.31
CA GLN A 170 -9.99 8.99 0.22
C GLN A 170 -10.03 8.36 1.60
N HIS A 171 -9.05 7.51 1.88
CA HIS A 171 -8.73 7.03 3.21
C HIS A 171 -7.27 7.35 3.50
N ALA A 172 -7.05 8.19 4.52
CA ALA A 172 -5.73 8.47 5.04
C ALA A 172 -5.62 7.87 6.45
N TYR A 173 -4.49 7.21 6.73
CA TYR A 173 -4.20 6.59 8.01
C TYR A 173 -2.75 6.88 8.39
N ASN A 174 -2.56 7.62 9.48
CA ASN A 174 -1.26 8.08 9.97
C ASN A 174 -1.20 7.81 11.48
N PRO A 175 -0.93 6.56 11.90
CA PRO A 175 -0.86 6.21 13.31
C PRO A 175 0.35 6.89 13.99
N GLU A 176 0.23 7.05 15.31
CA GLU A 176 1.38 7.36 16.17
C GLU A 176 1.68 6.15 17.07
N GLU A 177 2.97 5.97 17.33
CA GLU A 177 3.56 4.85 18.03
C GLU A 177 3.94 5.19 19.45
N ASP A 178 3.75 4.20 20.33
CA ASP A 178 4.17 4.27 21.72
C ASP A 178 5.63 3.79 21.83
N LEU A 179 6.55 4.75 21.88
CA LEU A 179 7.98 4.48 21.96
C LEU A 179 8.40 3.81 23.28
N ASP A 180 7.59 3.90 24.34
CA ASP A 180 7.88 3.28 25.63
C ASP A 180 7.53 1.77 25.63
N ASN A 181 6.70 1.32 24.69
CA ASN A 181 6.21 -0.06 24.63
C ASN A 181 6.50 -0.73 23.28
N TYR A 182 7.77 -1.12 23.09
CA TYR A 182 8.21 -1.81 21.88
C TYR A 182 7.60 -3.21 21.75
N SER A 183 6.81 -3.44 20.70
CA SER A 183 6.25 -4.78 20.44
C SER A 183 7.08 -5.61 19.46
N HIS A 184 7.86 -5.00 18.57
CA HIS A 184 8.56 -5.69 17.46
C HIS A 184 7.61 -6.62 16.67
N THR A 185 6.43 -6.12 16.33
CA THR A 185 5.41 -6.90 15.62
C THR A 185 5.01 -6.25 14.31
N TRP A 186 4.44 -7.04 13.40
CA TRP A 186 3.67 -6.52 12.29
C TRP A 186 2.37 -5.87 12.77
N LYS A 187 2.07 -4.69 12.25
CA LYS A 187 0.84 -3.96 12.51
C LYS A 187 -0.06 -4.01 11.29
N LYS A 188 -1.26 -4.56 11.48
CA LYS A 188 -2.27 -4.66 10.43
C LYS A 188 -2.97 -3.33 10.22
N VAL A 189 -3.07 -2.92 8.96
CA VAL A 189 -3.95 -1.86 8.50
C VAL A 189 -5.04 -2.49 7.63
N SER A 190 -6.30 -2.11 7.86
CA SER A 190 -7.41 -2.60 7.06
C SER A 190 -8.46 -1.51 6.89
N HIS A 191 -8.91 -1.32 5.65
CA HIS A 191 -9.97 -0.39 5.30
C HIS A 191 -10.87 -0.99 4.22
N VAL A 192 -12.15 -0.65 4.26
CA VAL A 192 -13.11 -1.07 3.24
C VAL A 192 -13.82 0.16 2.72
N PHE A 193 -13.69 0.42 1.43
CA PHE A 193 -14.55 1.39 0.75
C PHE A 193 -15.84 0.71 0.34
N SER A 194 -16.96 1.22 0.85
CA SER A 194 -18.32 0.90 0.42
C SER A 194 -19.10 2.18 0.16
N ASN A 195 -20.12 2.11 -0.69
CA ASN A 195 -20.97 3.26 -1.05
C ASN A 195 -20.15 4.52 -1.40
N TYR A 196 -19.08 4.35 -2.18
CA TYR A 196 -18.14 5.42 -2.52
C TYR A 196 -18.68 6.41 -3.56
N GLY A 197 -19.86 6.14 -4.14
CA GLY A 197 -20.46 6.95 -5.19
C GLY A 197 -19.96 6.56 -6.58
N PRO A 198 -20.68 6.97 -7.63
CA PRO A 198 -20.33 6.61 -9.00
C PRO A 198 -19.08 7.35 -9.49
N GLY A 199 -18.47 6.82 -10.55
CA GLY A 199 -17.39 7.46 -11.30
C GLY A 199 -15.99 6.93 -11.01
N VAL A 200 -15.82 6.01 -10.05
CA VAL A 200 -14.51 5.45 -9.70
C VAL A 200 -13.96 4.62 -10.86
N ARG A 201 -12.73 4.92 -11.30
CA ARG A 201 -12.03 4.23 -12.39
C ARG A 201 -10.60 3.84 -12.04
N TYR A 202 -9.98 4.56 -11.12
CA TYR A 202 -8.63 4.26 -10.66
C TYR A 202 -8.57 4.18 -9.15
N ILE A 203 -7.60 3.42 -8.65
CA ILE A 203 -7.18 3.46 -7.25
C ILE A 203 -5.72 3.91 -7.21
N HIS A 204 -5.44 4.99 -6.48
CA HIS A 204 -4.08 5.37 -6.11
C HIS A 204 -3.82 4.85 -4.71
N PHE A 205 -2.85 3.94 -4.60
CA PHE A 205 -2.38 3.41 -3.33
C PHE A 205 -0.99 3.98 -3.08
N LEU A 206 -0.82 4.67 -1.96
CA LEU A 206 0.45 5.23 -1.51
C LEU A 206 0.63 4.88 -0.04
N HIS A 207 1.74 4.22 0.28
CA HIS A 207 2.20 4.16 1.66
C HIS A 207 3.59 4.77 1.79
N ARG A 208 3.92 5.24 2.99
CA ARG A 208 5.18 5.90 3.31
C ARG A 208 5.72 5.33 4.60
N LEU A 209 7.02 5.12 4.60
CA LEU A 209 7.78 4.53 5.68
C LEU A 209 8.85 5.50 6.13
N LYS A 210 8.95 5.70 7.44
CA LYS A 210 10.01 6.53 7.99
C LYS A 210 11.24 5.68 8.18
N ASN A 211 12.34 6.15 7.60
CA ASN A 211 13.67 5.56 7.70
C ASN A 211 14.59 6.56 8.37
N GLN A 212 15.71 6.08 8.89
CA GLN A 212 16.68 6.89 9.61
C GLN A 212 18.10 6.59 9.13
N PHE A 213 18.87 7.63 8.89
CA PHE A 213 20.31 7.53 8.67
C PHE A 213 21.06 8.22 9.80
N MET A 214 22.11 7.56 10.33
CA MET A 214 23.08 8.18 11.23
C MET A 214 24.48 7.63 10.95
N VAL A 215 24.93 6.62 11.69
CA VAL A 215 26.15 5.84 11.39
C VAL A 215 25.86 4.77 10.33
N GLU A 216 24.66 4.20 10.40
CA GLU A 216 24.12 3.23 9.45
C GLU A 216 22.68 3.63 9.07
N PHE A 217 22.12 2.90 8.10
CA PHE A 217 20.76 3.09 7.61
C PHE A 217 19.81 2.09 8.26
N PHE A 218 18.71 2.60 8.80
CA PHE A 218 17.64 1.82 9.40
C PHE A 218 16.33 2.11 8.67
N ASP A 219 15.62 1.06 8.28
CA ASP A 219 14.37 1.16 7.53
C ASP A 219 13.19 0.47 8.21
N THR A 220 12.03 1.10 8.12
CA THR A 220 10.75 0.48 8.47
C THR A 220 10.25 -0.32 7.27
N LYS A 221 9.82 -1.57 7.48
CA LYS A 221 9.37 -2.44 6.38
C LYS A 221 7.85 -2.51 6.26
N VAL A 222 7.41 -2.90 5.07
CA VAL A 222 6.01 -3.20 4.72
C VAL A 222 5.92 -4.51 3.99
N THR A 223 4.78 -5.18 4.12
CA THR A 223 4.51 -6.40 3.38
C THR A 223 3.03 -6.69 3.24
N ASP A 224 2.72 -7.61 2.32
CA ASP A 224 1.39 -8.16 2.07
C ASP A 224 0.33 -7.08 1.80
N SER A 225 0.77 -5.98 1.17
CA SER A 225 -0.12 -4.90 0.73
C SER A 225 -1.11 -5.43 -0.30
N SER A 226 -2.39 -5.15 -0.13
CA SER A 226 -3.41 -5.67 -1.03
C SER A 226 -4.58 -4.72 -1.28
N ILE A 227 -5.10 -4.83 -2.50
CA ILE A 227 -6.38 -4.28 -2.93
C ILE A 227 -7.19 -5.43 -3.50
N ILE A 228 -8.31 -5.75 -2.87
CA ILE A 228 -9.18 -6.85 -3.28
C ILE A 228 -10.60 -6.32 -3.49
N ILE A 229 -11.18 -6.66 -4.65
CA ILE A 229 -12.58 -6.36 -4.96
C ILE A 229 -13.44 -7.55 -4.57
N LYS A 230 -14.44 -7.32 -3.71
CA LYS A 230 -15.41 -8.35 -3.32
C LYS A 230 -16.63 -8.32 -4.23
N THR A 231 -17.25 -9.48 -4.39
CA THR A 231 -18.51 -9.66 -5.14
C THR A 231 -19.74 -9.48 -4.27
N SER A 232 -19.59 -9.51 -2.95
CA SER A 232 -20.63 -9.25 -1.97
C SER A 232 -20.55 -7.81 -1.43
N LYS A 233 -21.69 -7.30 -0.97
CA LYS A 233 -21.77 -6.12 -0.09
C LYS A 233 -21.76 -6.55 1.37
#